data_AF-A0A1I6RWN0-F1
#
_entry.id   AF-A0A1I6RWN0-F1
#
_cell.length_a   1.000
_cell.length_b   1.000
_cell.length_c   1.000
_cell.angle_alpha   90.00
_cell.angle_beta   90.00
_cell.angle_gamma   90.00
#
_symmetry.space_group_name_H-M   'P 1'
#
loop_
_entity.id
_entity.type
_entity.pdbx_description
1 polymer ?
#
loop_
_entity_poly.entity_id
_entity_poly.type
_entity_poly.pdbx_seq_one_letter_code
_entity_poly.pdbx_strand_id
1 'polypeptide(L)' 'MHSPVCGEGTPGSVTQWFLLALALGGRMPPTEEIKCTDDDCFLDLFENHYTYDVPEDYSVSELSCPVCGGTDCLERVEL' A
#
# COMPACT_ATOMS: atom_id res chain seq x y z
N MET A 1 -15.32 29.13 7.71
CA MET A 1 -14.27 28.22 7.19
C MET A 1 -13.49 27.65 8.38
N HIS A 2 -14.07 26.67 9.06
CA HIS A 2 -13.52 26.01 10.24
C HIS A 2 -12.82 24.72 9.79
N SER A 3 -11.51 24.61 9.98
CA SER A 3 -10.81 23.33 10.01
C SER A 3 -11.01 22.70 11.40
N PRO A 4 -11.44 21.44 11.53
CA PRO A 4 -11.43 20.76 12.82
C PRO A 4 -10.01 20.28 13.13
N VAL A 5 -9.53 20.73 14.29
CA VAL A 5 -8.34 20.25 15.00
C VAL A 5 -8.50 18.76 15.29
N CYS A 6 -7.57 17.92 14.82
CA CYS A 6 -7.48 16.52 15.26
C CYS A 6 -7.08 16.50 16.74
N GLY A 7 -8.02 16.08 17.59
CA GLY A 7 -7.89 16.09 19.04
C GLY A 7 -6.88 15.08 19.58
N GLU A 8 -6.17 15.51 20.61
CA GLU A 8 -5.24 14.74 21.43
C GLU A 8 -6.02 13.74 22.31
N GLY A 9 -5.70 12.45 22.22
CA GLY A 9 -6.38 11.37 22.97
C GLY A 9 -5.41 10.57 23.85
N THR A 10 -5.55 10.77 25.17
CA THR A 10 -5.23 9.92 26.35
C THR A 10 -4.09 8.85 26.33
N PRO A 11 -3.27 8.76 27.41
CA PRO A 11 -2.14 7.83 27.49
C PRO A 11 -2.59 6.42 27.88
N GLY A 12 -3.10 5.66 26.91
CA GLY A 12 -3.12 4.20 26.98
C GLY A 12 -1.72 3.68 26.73
N SER A 13 -1.17 2.91 27.68
CA SER A 13 0.16 2.29 27.60
C SER A 13 0.43 1.73 26.20
N VAL A 14 1.57 2.10 25.62
CA VAL A 14 2.02 1.77 24.25
C VAL A 14 1.85 0.27 23.92
N THR A 15 1.92 -0.58 24.94
CA THR A 15 1.74 -2.04 24.86
C THR A 15 0.32 -2.48 24.47
N GLN A 16 -0.72 -1.72 24.84
CA GLN A 16 -2.12 -2.09 24.57
C GLN A 16 -2.54 -1.79 23.13
N TRP A 17 -1.87 -0.85 22.46
CA TRP A 17 -2.09 -0.50 21.05
C TRP A 17 -1.53 -1.54 20.08
N PHE A 18 -0.38 -2.15 20.41
CA PHE A 18 0.23 -3.21 19.61
C PHE A 18 -0.65 -4.47 19.53
N LEU A 19 -1.26 -4.86 20.65
CA LEU A 19 -2.15 -6.04 20.71
C LEU A 19 -3.47 -5.84 19.97
N LEU A 20 -3.99 -4.61 19.90
CA LEU A 20 -5.24 -4.31 19.19
C LEU A 20 -5.04 -4.19 17.67
N ALA A 21 -3.90 -3.66 17.20
CA ALA A 21 -3.56 -3.58 15.78
C ALA A 21 -3.34 -4.96 15.14
N LEU A 22 -2.75 -5.91 15.88
CA LEU A 22 -2.64 -7.32 15.46
C LEU A 22 -4.00 -8.02 15.40
N ALA A 23 -4.96 -7.63 16.25
CA ALA A 23 -6.31 -8.20 16.27
C ALA A 23 -7.25 -7.60 15.20
N LEU A 24 -6.92 -6.41 14.67
CA LEU A 24 -7.73 -5.70 13.67
C LEU A 24 -7.14 -5.66 12.26
N GLY A 25 -5.90 -6.12 12.07
CA GLY A 25 -5.27 -6.21 10.74
C GLY A 25 -5.11 -4.84 10.05
N GLY A 26 -3.91 -4.27 10.16
CA GLY A 26 -3.45 -3.23 9.22
C GLY A 26 -3.47 -1.82 9.77
N ARG A 27 -2.28 -1.21 9.84
CA ARG A 27 -2.14 0.25 9.67
C ARG A 27 -1.06 0.69 8.69
N MET A 28 -0.35 -0.25 8.07
CA MET A 28 0.56 0.01 6.96
C MET A 28 0.56 -1.23 6.05
N PRO A 29 0.19 -1.09 4.77
CA PRO A 29 0.33 -2.17 3.80
C PRO A 29 1.80 -2.60 3.72
N PRO A 30 2.08 -3.90 3.50
CA PRO A 30 3.43 -4.30 3.15
C PRO A 30 3.85 -3.60 1.85
N THR A 31 5.14 -3.29 1.70
CA THR A 31 5.69 -2.88 0.41
C THR A 31 5.43 -3.97 -0.60
N GLU A 32 4.90 -3.61 -1.77
CA GLU A 32 4.67 -4.54 -2.86
C GLU A 32 5.73 -4.36 -3.93
N GLU A 33 6.40 -5.45 -4.31
CA GLU A 33 7.28 -5.49 -5.47
C GLU A 33 6.49 -5.94 -6.69
N ILE A 34 6.58 -5.18 -7.78
CA ILE A 34 5.75 -5.37 -8.97
C ILE A 34 6.64 -5.36 -10.20
N LYS A 35 6.39 -6.31 -11.11
CA LYS A 35 7.07 -6.46 -12.39
C LYS A 35 6.13 -6.16 -13.56
N CYS A 36 6.67 -5.58 -14.64
CA CYS A 36 5.98 -5.55 -15.92
C CYS A 36 6.28 -6.83 -16.73
N THR A 37 5.25 -7.48 -17.26
CA THR A 37 5.35 -8.71 -18.06
C THR A 37 5.40 -8.47 -19.56
N ASP A 38 5.34 -7.21 -19.99
CA ASP A 38 5.46 -6.83 -21.40
C ASP A 38 6.93 -6.88 -21.85
N ASP A 39 7.24 -7.76 -22.81
CA ASP A 39 8.58 -7.97 -23.37
C ASP A 39 9.11 -6.73 -24.12
N ASP A 40 8.23 -5.85 -24.60
CA ASP A 40 8.60 -4.60 -25.27
C ASP A 40 8.81 -3.45 -24.25
N CYS A 41 8.60 -3.69 -22.96
CA CYS A 41 8.78 -2.72 -21.88
C CYS A 41 10.14 -2.90 -21.18
N PHE A 42 10.88 -1.81 -20.98
CA PHE A 42 12.18 -1.88 -20.28
C PHE A 42 12.06 -1.91 -18.74
N LEU A 43 10.85 -1.81 -18.19
CA LEU A 43 10.62 -1.79 -16.74
C LEU A 43 10.72 -3.20 -16.16
N ASP A 44 11.83 -3.49 -15.47
CA ASP A 44 12.06 -4.83 -14.88
C ASP A 44 11.32 -5.01 -13.54
N LEU A 45 11.42 -4.03 -12.63
CA LEU A 45 10.77 -4.07 -11.30
C LEU A 45 10.54 -2.64 -10.78
N PHE A 46 9.46 -2.44 -10.04
CA PHE A 46 9.29 -1.27 -9.19
C PHE A 46 8.65 -1.64 -7.85
N GLU A 47 8.96 -0.85 -6.83
CA GLU A 47 8.38 -0.97 -5.50
C GLU A 47 7.25 0.03 -5.33
N ASN A 48 6.13 -0.43 -4.80
CA ASN A 48 4.99 0.39 -4.45
C ASN A 48 4.86 0.46 -2.92
N HIS A 49 4.97 1.68 -2.38
CA HIS A 49 4.97 1.93 -0.94
C HIS A 49 3.88 2.93 -0.57
N TYR A 50 2.95 2.48 0.27
CA TYR A 50 1.85 3.31 0.76
C TYR A 50 2.15 3.89 2.15
N THR A 51 1.94 5.18 2.32
CA THR A 51 2.06 5.85 3.63
C THR A 51 0.84 5.64 4.53
N TYR A 52 -0.29 5.22 3.94
CA TYR A 52 -1.56 5.05 4.63
C TYR A 52 -2.21 3.72 4.24
N ASP A 53 -3.29 3.38 4.93
CA ASP A 53 -4.08 2.19 4.64
C ASP A 53 -4.62 2.20 3.22
N VAL A 54 -4.49 1.04 2.57
CA VAL A 54 -5.03 0.75 1.24
C VAL A 54 -6.32 -0.06 1.42
N PRO A 55 -7.39 0.23 0.65
CA PRO A 55 -8.61 -0.57 0.69
C PRO A 55 -8.36 -2.05 0.44
N GLU A 56 -9.09 -2.94 1.10
CA GLU A 56 -8.91 -4.41 0.97
C GLU A 56 -9.14 -4.93 -0.45
N ASP A 57 -9.91 -4.18 -1.24
CA ASP A 57 -10.30 -4.42 -2.62
C ASP A 57 -9.33 -3.81 -3.65
N TYR A 58 -8.30 -3.10 -3.20
CA TYR A 58 -7.27 -2.55 -4.07
C TYR A 58 -6.22 -3.62 -4.44
N SER A 59 -5.82 -3.68 -5.71
CA SER A 59 -4.83 -4.65 -6.16
C SER A 59 -3.94 -4.09 -7.28
N VAL A 60 -2.92 -4.86 -7.67
CA VAL A 60 -1.98 -4.49 -8.74
C VAL A 60 -2.67 -4.20 -10.09
N SER A 61 -3.84 -4.78 -10.35
CA SER A 61 -4.60 -4.52 -11.58
C SER A 61 -5.15 -3.08 -11.67
N GLU A 62 -5.20 -2.37 -10.54
CA GLU A 62 -5.62 -0.96 -10.49
C GLU A 62 -4.46 0.02 -10.77
N LEU A 63 -3.25 -0.51 -10.98
CA LEU A 63 -2.06 0.27 -11.32
C LEU A 63 -1.85 0.33 -12.83
N SER A 64 -1.10 1.34 -13.27
CA SER A 64 -0.62 1.45 -14.65
C SER A 64 0.89 1.44 -14.65
N CYS A 65 1.50 0.70 -15.59
CA CYS A 65 2.93 0.66 -15.76
C CYS A 65 3.44 2.09 -16.07
N PRO A 66 4.39 2.65 -15.31
CA PRO A 66 4.89 4.01 -15.52
C PRO A 66 5.67 4.19 -16.83
N VAL A 67 6.00 3.08 -17.51
CA VAL A 67 6.78 3.08 -18.76
C VAL A 67 5.90 2.84 -19.98
N CYS A 68 5.20 1.70 -20.07
CA CYS A 68 4.36 1.38 -21.23
C CYS A 68 2.91 1.84 -21.08
N GLY A 69 2.46 2.21 -19.88
CA GLY A 69 1.08 2.62 -19.61
C GLY A 69 0.06 1.48 -19.54
N GLY A 70 0.48 0.23 -19.73
CA GLY A 70 -0.40 -0.94 -19.62
C GLY A 70 -0.89 -1.18 -18.19
N THR A 71 -2.08 -1.77 -18.07
CA THR A 71 -2.75 -2.08 -16.79
C THR A 71 -2.92 -3.58 -16.56
N ASP A 72 -2.81 -4.38 -17.61
CA ASP A 72 -2.95 -5.84 -17.64
C ASP A 72 -1.60 -6.56 -17.69
N CYS A 73 -0.50 -5.81 -17.78
CA CYS A 73 0.87 -6.30 -17.87
C CYS A 73 1.64 -6.17 -16.55
N LEU A 74 0.97 -6.07 -15.40
CA LEU A 74 1.58 -5.90 -14.08
C LEU A 74 1.31 -7.10 -13.18
N GLU A 75 2.37 -7.65 -12.58
CA GLU A 75 2.29 -8.79 -11.67
C GLU A 75 3.07 -8.52 -10.38
N ARG A 76 2.48 -8.91 -9.23
CA ARG A 76 3.17 -8.88 -7.94
C ARG A 76 4.21 -9.98 -7.89
N VAL A 77 5.40 -9.65 -7.39
CA VAL A 77 6.47 -10.62 -7.12
C VAL A 77 6.45 -10.97 -5.63
N GLU A 78 6.48 -12.26 -5.31
CA GLU A 78 6.67 -12.77 -3.95
C GLU A 78 8.15 -13.15 -3.76
N LEU A 79 8.80 -12.62 -2.72
CA LEU A 79 10.17 -12.98 -2.30
C LEU A 79 10.19 -14.05 -1.20
#